data_AF-A0A7V9E5E4-F1
#
_entry.id   AF-A0A7V9E5E4-F1
#
_cell.length_a   1.000
_cell.length_b   1.000
_cell.length_c   1.000
_cell.angle_alpha   90.00
_cell.angle_beta   90.00
_cell.angle_gamma   90.00
#
_symmetry.space_group_name_H-M   'P 1'
#
loop_
_entity.id
_entity.type
_entity.pdbx_description
1 polymer ?
#
loop_
_entity_poly.entity_id
_entity_poly.type
_entity_poly.pdbx_seq_one_letter_code
_entity_poly.pdbx_strand_id
1 'polypeptide(L)'
;ALGANSPFLFGKELWRETRIALFEQATDTRPEELKAQGVRPRVWFGERWITSIFDQFEENVRYFPALLPITEEEDPVEVFERGDAPALQELRLHNGTIYRWNRPVYDVFRGKPHLRVENRVLPAGPTVVDILANAAFYYGALRVLAEEDRPIWSRMSFTAAEDNFHQGARQGINARIYWPGIGEVPATELVLRRLLPMAHEGLSRWGVDTEVRERLLGVIEQRCLTHINGAEWQVRTLHQIDSAEQPLDRRDALREMLRRYVEHMHSNEPVHTWPLD
;
A
#
# COMPACT_ATOMS: atom_id res chain seq x y z
N ALA A 1 4.90 -2.57 -5.49
CA ALA A 1 5.62 -2.61 -6.78
C ALA A 1 5.70 -1.23 -7.43
N LEU A 2 4.71 -0.80 -8.23
CA LEU A 2 4.82 0.44 -9.05
C LEU A 2 5.03 1.73 -8.23
N GLY A 3 4.41 1.82 -7.05
CA GLY A 3 4.54 2.98 -6.17
C GLY A 3 5.73 2.94 -5.21
N ALA A 4 6.60 1.93 -5.26
CA ALA A 4 7.70 1.79 -4.29
C ALA A 4 8.60 3.04 -4.28
N ASN A 5 8.96 3.52 -3.09
CA ASN A 5 9.62 4.81 -2.91
C ASN A 5 10.56 4.89 -1.68
N SER A 6 10.83 3.78 -0.98
CA SER A 6 11.67 3.79 0.23
C SER A 6 12.81 2.75 0.18
N PRO A 7 13.82 2.93 -0.69
CA PRO A 7 14.90 1.95 -0.87
C PRO A 7 16.01 1.98 0.18
N PHE A 8 16.11 3.03 1.00
CA PHE A 8 17.21 3.23 1.95
C PHE A 8 16.75 3.31 3.41
N LEU A 9 17.54 2.73 4.31
CA LEU A 9 17.42 2.89 5.77
C LEU A 9 18.81 2.86 6.40
N PHE A 10 19.08 3.79 7.33
CA PHE A 10 20.38 3.91 8.02
C PHE A 10 21.61 3.88 7.08
N GLY A 11 21.46 4.49 5.91
CA GLY A 11 22.51 4.58 4.88
C GLY A 11 22.71 3.32 4.03
N LYS A 12 21.93 2.25 4.26
CA LYS A 12 22.00 0.99 3.52
C LYS A 12 20.90 0.91 2.47
N GLU A 13 21.24 0.41 1.29
CA GLU A 13 20.26 0.01 0.28
C GLU A 13 19.62 -1.31 0.72
N LEU A 14 18.28 -1.36 0.74
CA LEU A 14 17.49 -2.51 1.19
C LEU A 14 16.40 -2.80 0.15
N TRP A 15 15.18 -3.09 0.61
CA TRP A 15 14.03 -3.37 -0.25
C TRP A 15 13.58 -2.08 -0.94
N ARG A 16 13.03 -2.18 -2.14
CA ARG A 16 12.47 -1.00 -2.85
C ARG A 16 11.38 -0.29 -2.04
N GLU A 17 10.65 -1.04 -1.22
CA GLU A 17 9.71 -0.51 -0.23
C GLU A 17 10.05 -1.03 1.17
N THR A 18 11.21 -0.64 1.70
CA THR A 18 11.69 -1.01 3.04
C THR A 18 10.69 -0.69 4.16
N ARG A 19 9.84 0.33 3.98
CA ARG A 19 8.81 0.71 4.96
C ARG A 19 7.91 -0.46 5.39
N ILE A 20 7.59 -1.40 4.49
CA ILE A 20 6.76 -2.57 4.83
C ILE A 20 7.44 -3.40 5.92
N ALA A 21 8.64 -3.90 5.65
CA ALA A 21 9.40 -4.73 6.58
C ALA A 21 9.79 -3.96 7.85
N LEU A 22 10.13 -2.66 7.72
CA LEU A 22 10.46 -1.82 8.87
C LEU A 22 9.26 -1.64 9.80
N PHE A 23 8.06 -1.39 9.27
CA PHE A 23 6.88 -1.18 10.11
C PHE A 23 6.43 -2.46 10.80
N GLU A 24 6.52 -3.61 10.10
CA GLU A 24 6.31 -4.93 10.68
C GLU A 24 7.25 -5.19 11.86
N GLN A 25 8.54 -4.88 11.73
CA GLN A 25 9.53 -5.12 12.79
C GLN A 25 9.47 -4.09 13.92
N ALA A 26 9.31 -2.80 13.60
CA ALA A 26 9.40 -1.72 14.57
C ALA A 26 8.23 -1.70 15.57
N THR A 27 7.10 -2.31 15.21
CA THR A 27 5.90 -2.38 16.07
C THR A 27 5.71 -3.75 16.71
N ASP A 28 6.59 -4.70 16.41
CA ASP A 28 6.50 -6.06 16.92
C ASP A 28 7.13 -6.17 18.30
N THR A 29 6.30 -6.02 19.33
CA THR A 29 6.70 -6.15 20.73
C THR A 29 6.65 -7.59 21.24
N ARG A 30 6.35 -8.58 20.39
CA ARG A 30 6.31 -9.99 20.80
C ARG A 30 7.73 -10.48 21.12
N PRO A 31 7.94 -11.21 22.24
CA PRO A 31 9.20 -11.92 22.47
C PRO A 31 9.32 -13.11 21.49
N GLU A 32 10.53 -13.64 21.33
CA GLU A 32 10.83 -14.66 20.32
C GLU A 32 10.00 -15.94 20.49
N GLU A 33 9.69 -16.30 21.74
CA GLU A 33 8.86 -17.46 22.06
C GLU A 33 7.44 -17.31 21.49
N LEU A 34 6.84 -16.11 21.59
CA LEU A 34 5.50 -15.87 21.02
C LEU A 34 5.54 -15.84 19.49
N LYS A 35 6.64 -15.36 18.89
CA LYS A 35 6.84 -15.43 17.43
C LYS A 35 6.93 -16.87 16.96
N ALA A 36 7.74 -17.69 17.65
CA ALA A 36 7.90 -19.11 17.36
C ALA A 36 6.59 -19.91 17.54
N GLN A 37 5.71 -19.49 18.45
CA GLN A 37 4.38 -20.05 18.65
C GLN A 37 3.33 -19.57 17.63
N GLY A 38 3.68 -18.68 16.71
CA GLY A 38 2.76 -18.16 15.70
C GLY A 38 1.69 -17.21 16.26
N VAL A 39 1.92 -16.60 17.43
CA VAL A 39 1.09 -15.48 17.91
C VAL A 39 1.13 -14.39 16.84
N ARG A 40 0.02 -13.73 16.51
CA ARG A 40 -0.02 -12.80 15.36
C ARG A 40 0.63 -11.44 15.71
N PRO A 41 1.36 -10.79 14.78
CA PRO A 41 1.84 -9.43 14.98
C PRO A 41 0.70 -8.43 14.82
N ARG A 42 0.85 -7.24 15.39
CA ARG A 42 -0.13 -6.15 15.22
C ARG A 42 -0.08 -5.53 13.82
N VAL A 43 1.09 -5.48 13.20
CA VAL A 43 1.24 -5.15 11.77
C VAL A 43 1.34 -6.45 11.00
N TRP A 44 0.38 -6.72 10.13
CA TRP A 44 0.34 -7.98 9.38
C TRP A 44 -0.54 -7.92 8.14
N PHE A 45 -0.32 -8.87 7.22
CA PHE A 45 -1.09 -9.03 5.99
C PHE A 45 -2.48 -9.65 6.24
N GLY A 46 -2.56 -10.59 7.17
CA GLY A 46 -3.75 -11.38 7.51
C GLY A 46 -3.46 -12.87 7.41
N GLU A 47 -4.47 -13.73 7.59
CA GLU A 47 -4.31 -15.19 7.49
C GLU A 47 -5.24 -15.85 6.44
N ARG A 48 -6.24 -15.12 5.94
CA ARG A 48 -7.23 -15.63 4.98
C ARG A 48 -7.99 -14.50 4.28
N TRP A 49 -8.64 -14.85 3.18
CA TRP A 49 -9.69 -14.01 2.61
C TRP A 49 -10.88 -13.93 3.57
N ILE A 50 -11.40 -12.73 3.78
CA ILE A 50 -12.59 -12.50 4.58
C ILE A 50 -13.84 -12.64 3.73
N THR A 51 -14.93 -13.10 4.32
CA THR A 51 -16.25 -13.12 3.67
C THR A 51 -17.16 -12.01 4.17
N SER A 52 -16.78 -11.37 5.29
CA SER A 52 -17.50 -10.25 5.89
C SER A 52 -16.54 -9.29 6.60
N ILE A 53 -16.95 -8.03 6.76
CA ILE A 53 -16.23 -7.07 7.59
C ILE A 53 -16.20 -7.48 9.07
N PHE A 54 -17.21 -8.25 9.52
CA PHE A 54 -17.27 -8.78 10.88
C PHE A 54 -16.10 -9.71 11.20
N ASP A 55 -15.66 -10.51 10.22
CA ASP A 55 -14.48 -11.41 10.36
C ASP A 55 -13.28 -10.66 10.93
N GLN A 56 -13.04 -9.43 10.45
CA GLN A 56 -11.89 -8.65 10.88
C GLN A 56 -12.05 -8.08 12.29
N PHE A 57 -13.25 -7.68 12.69
CA PHE A 57 -13.52 -7.23 14.07
C PHE A 57 -13.46 -8.39 15.06
N GLU A 58 -13.97 -9.57 14.69
CA GLU A 58 -13.86 -10.79 15.50
C GLU A 58 -12.41 -11.21 15.68
N GLU A 59 -11.62 -11.21 14.60
CA GLU A 59 -10.17 -11.46 14.66
C GLU A 59 -9.46 -10.46 15.58
N ASN A 60 -9.87 -9.19 15.56
CA ASN A 60 -9.28 -8.17 16.41
C ASN A 60 -9.48 -8.50 17.90
N VAL A 61 -10.70 -8.85 18.30
CA VAL A 61 -11.03 -9.21 19.70
C VAL A 61 -10.40 -10.55 20.09
N ARG A 62 -10.37 -11.52 19.18
CA ARG A 62 -9.86 -12.87 19.44
C ARG A 62 -8.35 -12.91 19.60
N TYR A 63 -7.61 -12.17 18.77
CA TYR A 63 -6.16 -12.32 18.67
C TYR A 63 -5.36 -11.24 19.35
N PHE A 64 -5.94 -10.06 19.59
CA PHE A 64 -5.19 -8.91 20.09
C PHE A 64 -5.79 -8.41 21.40
N PRO A 65 -5.01 -8.32 22.48
CA PRO A 65 -5.46 -7.64 23.68
C PRO A 65 -5.62 -6.14 23.43
N ALA A 66 -6.50 -5.46 24.16
CA ALA A 66 -6.55 -3.99 24.12
C ALA A 66 -5.26 -3.41 24.71
N LEU A 67 -4.67 -2.40 24.06
CA LEU A 67 -3.45 -1.74 24.57
C LEU A 67 -3.74 -0.71 25.66
N LEU A 68 -4.87 -0.01 25.53
CA LEU A 68 -5.29 1.05 26.42
C LEU A 68 -6.78 0.85 26.71
N PRO A 69 -7.19 0.85 27.99
CA PRO A 69 -8.61 0.89 28.32
C PRO A 69 -9.15 2.29 28.01
N ILE A 70 -10.17 2.35 27.15
CA ILE A 70 -11.13 3.46 27.18
C ILE A 70 -12.28 2.98 28.08
N THR A 71 -12.71 3.85 28.99
CA THR A 71 -13.88 3.61 29.82
C THR A 71 -14.78 4.82 29.67
N GLU A 72 -15.88 4.65 28.97
CA GLU A 72 -16.90 5.68 28.83
C GLU A 72 -18.22 5.25 29.46
N GLU A 73 -19.12 6.22 29.65
CA GLU A 73 -20.44 6.00 30.23
C GLU A 73 -21.46 5.47 29.20
N GLU A 74 -21.15 5.53 27.90
CA GLU A 74 -22.05 5.02 26.84
C GLU A 74 -22.24 3.51 26.98
N ASP A 75 -23.50 3.06 27.17
CA ASP A 75 -23.88 1.67 26.92
C ASP A 75 -24.25 1.52 25.43
N PRO A 76 -23.41 0.86 24.60
CA PRO A 76 -23.67 0.75 23.17
C PRO A 76 -24.90 -0.09 22.84
N VAL A 77 -25.34 -0.98 23.74
CA VAL A 77 -26.56 -1.78 23.55
C VAL A 77 -27.79 -0.89 23.73
N GLU A 78 -27.84 -0.09 24.79
CA GLU A 78 -28.95 0.84 25.02
C GLU A 78 -29.07 1.89 23.90
N VAL A 79 -27.94 2.41 23.40
CA VAL A 79 -27.92 3.34 22.27
C VAL A 79 -28.51 2.69 21.02
N PHE A 80 -28.08 1.45 20.73
CA PHE A 80 -28.61 0.70 19.59
C PHE A 80 -30.10 0.38 19.72
N GLU A 81 -30.57 -0.02 20.90
CA GLU A 81 -31.99 -0.33 21.17
C GLU A 81 -32.92 0.87 21.01
N ARG A 82 -32.41 2.08 21.28
CA ARG A 82 -33.12 3.34 21.03
C ARG A 82 -33.15 3.73 19.54
N GLY A 83 -32.39 3.04 18.69
CA GLY A 83 -32.30 3.30 17.24
C GLY A 83 -31.21 4.30 16.84
N ASP A 84 -30.32 4.65 17.78
CA ASP A 84 -29.17 5.52 17.54
C ASP A 84 -27.94 4.70 17.14
N ALA A 85 -26.92 5.36 16.58
CA ALA A 85 -25.65 4.73 16.24
C ALA A 85 -24.66 4.83 17.40
N PRO A 86 -24.28 3.71 18.05
CA PRO A 86 -23.31 3.74 19.16
C PRO A 86 -21.95 4.23 18.69
N ALA A 87 -21.24 5.01 19.52
CA ALA A 87 -19.92 5.52 19.16
C ALA A 87 -18.87 4.39 19.06
N LEU A 88 -19.05 3.32 19.86
CA LEU A 88 -18.17 2.14 19.92
C LEU A 88 -16.69 2.51 20.11
N GLN A 89 -16.40 3.38 21.08
CA GLN A 89 -15.07 3.98 21.24
C GLN A 89 -13.99 2.94 21.58
N GLU A 90 -14.26 1.97 22.46
CA GLU A 90 -13.28 0.92 22.77
C GLU A 90 -12.96 0.09 21.52
N LEU A 91 -13.98 -0.27 20.73
CA LEU A 91 -13.80 -1.02 19.49
C LEU A 91 -12.99 -0.22 18.47
N ARG A 92 -13.30 1.07 18.30
CA ARG A 92 -12.60 1.97 17.38
C ARG A 92 -11.15 2.16 17.76
N LEU A 93 -10.84 2.37 19.04
CA LEU A 93 -9.47 2.47 19.52
C LEU A 93 -8.75 1.13 19.34
N HIS A 94 -9.36 0.02 19.74
CA HIS A 94 -8.78 -1.31 19.60
C HIS A 94 -8.39 -1.62 18.15
N ASN A 95 -9.34 -1.44 17.22
CA ASN A 95 -9.10 -1.55 15.78
C ASN A 95 -8.06 -0.54 15.27
N GLY A 96 -7.99 0.65 15.88
CA GLY A 96 -6.98 1.67 15.64
C GLY A 96 -5.54 1.21 15.91
N THR A 97 -5.37 0.30 16.89
CA THR A 97 -4.07 -0.24 17.33
C THR A 97 -3.66 -1.56 16.66
N ILE A 98 -4.44 -2.01 15.68
CA ILE A 98 -4.14 -3.19 14.85
C ILE A 98 -3.97 -2.70 13.41
N TYR A 99 -2.78 -2.90 12.87
CA TYR A 99 -2.33 -2.30 11.64
C TYR A 99 -2.38 -3.31 10.49
N ARG A 100 -3.55 -3.39 9.85
CA ARG A 100 -3.72 -4.18 8.62
C ARG A 100 -3.40 -3.32 7.39
N TRP A 101 -2.91 -3.94 6.33
CA TRP A 101 -2.69 -3.24 5.06
C TRP A 101 -4.01 -2.85 4.35
N ASN A 102 -5.09 -3.60 4.59
CA ASN A 102 -6.46 -3.19 4.30
C ASN A 102 -7.26 -3.30 5.61
N ARG A 103 -7.72 -2.16 6.14
CA ARG A 103 -8.31 -2.09 7.49
C ARG A 103 -9.80 -1.75 7.41
N PRO A 104 -10.68 -2.46 8.12
CA PRO A 104 -12.07 -2.08 8.22
C PRO A 104 -12.17 -0.91 9.21
N VAL A 105 -13.01 0.06 8.93
CA VAL A 105 -13.21 1.20 9.81
C VAL A 105 -14.70 1.40 10.02
N TYR A 106 -15.11 1.28 11.28
CA TYR A 106 -16.37 1.78 11.78
C TYR A 106 -16.19 3.21 12.27
N ASP A 107 -17.15 4.07 11.95
CA ASP A 107 -17.21 5.45 12.43
C ASP A 107 -18.66 5.93 12.44
N VAL A 108 -18.95 6.96 13.23
CA VAL A 108 -20.26 7.63 13.25
C VAL A 108 -20.08 9.03 12.68
N PHE A 109 -20.70 9.31 11.53
CA PHE A 109 -20.64 10.61 10.88
C PHE A 109 -22.04 11.21 10.77
N ARG A 110 -22.24 12.39 11.37
CA ARG A 110 -23.53 13.09 11.42
C ARG A 110 -24.67 12.18 11.93
N GLY A 111 -24.40 11.44 13.01
CA GLY A 111 -25.35 10.53 13.65
C GLY A 111 -25.64 9.24 12.88
N LYS A 112 -24.93 8.97 11.77
CA LYS A 112 -25.11 7.76 10.96
C LYS A 112 -23.90 6.84 11.07
N PRO A 113 -24.09 5.53 11.24
CA PRO A 113 -22.99 4.58 11.24
C PRO A 113 -22.43 4.46 9.81
N HIS A 114 -21.12 4.40 9.70
CA HIS A 114 -20.40 4.30 8.43
C HIS A 114 -19.36 3.19 8.51
N LEU A 115 -19.30 2.37 7.46
CA LEU A 115 -18.28 1.34 7.29
C LEU A 115 -17.49 1.61 6.02
N ARG A 116 -16.16 1.54 6.13
CA ARG A 116 -15.24 1.67 5.01
C ARG A 116 -14.06 0.71 5.13
N VAL A 117 -13.39 0.47 4.01
CA VAL A 117 -12.09 -0.19 3.96
C VAL A 117 -11.03 0.86 3.66
N GLU A 118 -10.05 0.97 4.54
CA GLU A 118 -8.89 1.85 4.39
C GLU A 118 -7.75 1.05 3.77
N ASN A 119 -7.34 1.41 2.54
CA ASN A 119 -6.12 0.89 1.93
C ASN A 119 -4.90 1.64 2.47
N ARG A 120 -3.91 0.90 2.97
CA ARG A 120 -2.71 1.44 3.64
C ARG A 120 -1.42 0.95 3.00
N VAL A 121 -1.53 0.34 1.82
CA VAL A 121 -0.39 -0.24 1.09
C VAL A 121 0.43 0.84 0.40
N LEU A 122 -0.24 1.83 -0.21
CA LEU A 122 0.42 2.86 -1.00
C LEU A 122 1.30 3.77 -0.13
N PRO A 123 2.58 3.97 -0.51
CA PRO A 123 3.42 4.96 0.16
C PRO A 123 3.14 6.38 -0.33
N ALA A 124 3.76 7.35 0.34
CA ALA A 124 3.95 8.67 -0.23
C ALA A 124 4.74 8.54 -1.56
N GLY A 125 4.27 9.23 -2.59
CA GLY A 125 4.92 9.27 -3.90
C GLY A 125 5.96 10.39 -4.00
N PRO A 126 6.80 10.38 -5.06
CA PRO A 126 7.80 11.42 -5.30
C PRO A 126 7.21 12.79 -5.60
N THR A 127 6.01 12.86 -6.17
CA THR A 127 5.30 14.10 -6.52
C THR A 127 3.80 13.97 -6.28
N VAL A 128 3.07 15.09 -6.35
CA VAL A 128 1.60 15.08 -6.31
C VAL A 128 1.04 14.35 -7.53
N VAL A 129 1.58 14.56 -8.73
CA VAL A 129 1.13 13.83 -9.93
C VAL A 129 1.36 12.32 -9.78
N ASP A 130 2.47 11.90 -9.17
CA ASP A 130 2.76 10.49 -8.97
C ASP A 130 1.80 9.83 -7.97
N ILE A 131 1.40 10.57 -6.92
CA ILE A 131 0.40 10.13 -5.93
C ILE A 131 -0.98 10.01 -6.58
N LEU A 132 -1.38 11.01 -7.36
CA LEU A 132 -2.66 10.99 -8.08
C LEU A 132 -2.70 9.87 -9.13
N ALA A 133 -1.60 9.60 -9.83
CA ALA A 133 -1.48 8.49 -10.77
C ALA A 133 -1.67 7.14 -10.06
N ASN A 134 -1.04 6.94 -8.91
CA ASN A 134 -1.22 5.73 -8.10
C ASN A 134 -2.68 5.57 -7.64
N ALA A 135 -3.32 6.64 -7.19
CA ALA A 135 -4.71 6.63 -6.76
C ALA A 135 -5.67 6.32 -7.92
N ALA A 136 -5.49 6.99 -9.06
CA ALA A 136 -6.29 6.76 -10.27
C ALA A 136 -6.18 5.31 -10.76
N PHE A 137 -4.97 4.76 -10.80
CA PHE A 137 -4.77 3.36 -11.15
C PHE A 137 -5.43 2.40 -10.16
N TYR A 138 -5.23 2.61 -8.85
CA TYR A 138 -5.81 1.76 -7.83
C TYR A 138 -7.34 1.76 -7.87
N TYR A 139 -7.97 2.93 -7.83
CA TYR A 139 -9.43 3.03 -7.80
C TYR A 139 -10.08 2.65 -9.13
N GLY A 140 -9.42 2.92 -10.26
CA GLY A 140 -9.84 2.43 -11.57
C GLY A 140 -9.85 0.91 -11.61
N ALA A 141 -8.72 0.27 -11.31
CA ALA A 141 -8.62 -1.18 -11.36
C ALA A 141 -9.57 -1.85 -10.35
N LEU A 142 -9.64 -1.31 -9.12
CA LEU A 142 -10.52 -1.80 -8.07
C LEU A 142 -11.99 -1.76 -8.50
N ARG A 143 -12.42 -0.71 -9.22
CA ARG A 143 -13.81 -0.58 -9.69
C ARG A 143 -14.23 -1.76 -10.56
N VAL A 144 -13.37 -2.19 -11.47
CA VAL A 144 -13.63 -3.35 -12.33
C VAL A 144 -13.52 -4.64 -11.54
N LEU A 145 -12.46 -4.80 -10.75
CA LEU A 145 -12.20 -6.03 -9.98
C LEU A 145 -13.26 -6.34 -8.93
N ALA A 146 -13.87 -5.32 -8.33
CA ALA A 146 -14.93 -5.48 -7.34
C ALA A 146 -16.25 -5.98 -7.96
N GLU A 147 -16.43 -5.83 -9.27
CA GLU A 147 -17.64 -6.21 -10.00
C GLU A 147 -17.41 -7.41 -10.93
N GLU A 148 -16.24 -8.06 -10.90
CA GLU A 148 -15.98 -9.26 -11.70
C GLU A 148 -16.86 -10.44 -11.22
N ASP A 149 -17.56 -11.10 -12.15
CA ASP A 149 -18.38 -12.30 -11.88
C ASP A 149 -17.60 -13.40 -11.15
N ARG A 150 -16.31 -13.53 -11.47
CA ARG A 150 -15.37 -14.47 -10.85
C ARG A 150 -14.26 -13.71 -10.12
N PRO A 151 -14.50 -13.28 -8.87
CA PRO A 151 -13.58 -12.39 -8.17
C PRO A 151 -12.22 -13.04 -7.91
N ILE A 152 -11.16 -12.23 -7.85
CA ILE A 152 -9.77 -12.70 -7.70
C ILE A 152 -9.59 -13.58 -6.47
N TRP A 153 -10.20 -13.25 -5.34
CA TRP A 153 -10.05 -14.02 -4.09
C TRP A 153 -10.56 -15.46 -4.20
N SER A 154 -11.44 -15.77 -5.17
CA SER A 154 -11.89 -17.15 -5.45
C SER A 154 -10.93 -17.93 -6.36
N ARG A 155 -9.96 -17.25 -6.98
CA ARG A 155 -9.01 -17.81 -7.97
C ARG A 155 -7.56 -17.70 -7.55
N MET A 156 -7.25 -16.92 -6.51
CA MET A 156 -5.92 -16.71 -5.94
C MET A 156 -5.91 -17.19 -4.50
N SER A 157 -4.97 -18.06 -4.14
CA SER A 157 -4.79 -18.42 -2.73
C SER A 157 -4.35 -17.21 -1.92
N PHE A 158 -4.70 -17.17 -0.64
CA PHE A 158 -4.30 -16.06 0.22
C PHE A 158 -2.76 -15.93 0.32
N THR A 159 -2.07 -17.07 0.45
CA THR A 159 -0.59 -17.13 0.43
C THR A 159 0.00 -16.53 -0.84
N ALA A 160 -0.57 -16.80 -2.03
CA ALA A 160 -0.07 -16.19 -3.26
C ALA A 160 -0.25 -14.65 -3.27
N ALA A 161 -1.33 -14.13 -2.65
CA ALA A 161 -1.51 -12.69 -2.50
C ALA A 161 -0.50 -12.08 -1.51
N GLU A 162 -0.20 -12.78 -0.42
CA GLU A 162 0.82 -12.39 0.56
C GLU A 162 2.22 -12.39 -0.07
N ASP A 163 2.57 -13.46 -0.79
CA ASP A 163 3.83 -13.55 -1.53
C ASP A 163 3.96 -12.41 -2.54
N ASN A 164 2.91 -12.13 -3.31
CA ASN A 164 2.87 -11.00 -4.24
C ASN A 164 3.13 -9.66 -3.54
N PHE A 165 2.54 -9.46 -2.36
CA PHE A 165 2.70 -8.25 -1.57
C PHE A 165 4.16 -8.06 -1.15
N HIS A 166 4.78 -9.09 -0.56
CA HIS A 166 6.18 -9.02 -0.13
C HIS A 166 7.15 -8.96 -1.30
N GLN A 167 6.92 -9.69 -2.40
CA GLN A 167 7.73 -9.58 -3.62
C GLN A 167 7.65 -8.17 -4.21
N GLY A 168 6.44 -7.59 -4.26
CA GLY A 168 6.21 -6.22 -4.73
C GLY A 168 6.87 -5.16 -3.85
N ALA A 169 7.05 -5.43 -2.55
CA ALA A 169 7.79 -4.56 -1.63
C ALA A 169 9.31 -4.73 -1.77
N ARG A 170 9.79 -5.97 -1.88
CA ARG A 170 11.21 -6.31 -1.97
C ARG A 170 11.83 -5.85 -3.29
N GLN A 171 11.23 -6.25 -4.41
CA GLN A 171 11.75 -6.06 -5.77
C GLN A 171 11.19 -4.81 -6.47
N GLY A 172 10.21 -4.13 -5.88
CA GLY A 172 9.64 -2.91 -6.44
C GLY A 172 9.02 -3.12 -7.82
N ILE A 173 9.36 -2.27 -8.78
CA ILE A 173 8.81 -2.33 -10.14
C ILE A 173 9.29 -3.56 -10.93
N ASN A 174 10.40 -4.16 -10.52
CA ASN A 174 10.99 -5.34 -11.16
C ASN A 174 10.48 -6.66 -10.58
N ALA A 175 9.48 -6.62 -9.70
CA ALA A 175 8.90 -7.81 -9.10
C ALA A 175 8.24 -8.73 -10.13
N ARG A 176 8.34 -10.04 -9.90
CA ARG A 176 7.48 -11.04 -10.52
C ARG A 176 6.37 -11.38 -9.53
N ILE A 177 5.14 -11.47 -10.03
CA ILE A 177 3.95 -11.72 -9.23
C ILE A 177 3.09 -12.79 -9.89
N TYR A 178 2.42 -13.59 -9.08
CA TYR A 178 1.45 -14.57 -9.52
C TYR A 178 0.12 -13.88 -9.88
N TRP A 179 -0.47 -14.22 -11.01
CA TRP A 179 -1.83 -13.83 -11.37
C TRP A 179 -2.66 -15.02 -11.86
N PRO A 180 -3.92 -15.19 -11.42
CA PRO A 180 -4.75 -16.32 -11.83
C PRO A 180 -4.96 -16.38 -13.34
N GLY A 181 -4.69 -17.55 -13.93
CA GLY A 181 -4.80 -17.79 -15.37
C GLY A 181 -3.59 -17.33 -16.20
N ILE A 182 -2.62 -16.64 -15.58
CA ILE A 182 -1.35 -16.24 -16.23
C ILE A 182 -0.18 -16.98 -15.59
N GLY A 183 -0.20 -17.18 -14.27
CA GLY A 183 0.94 -17.68 -13.50
C GLY A 183 1.85 -16.54 -13.07
N GLU A 184 3.15 -16.83 -12.90
CA GLU A 184 4.13 -15.80 -12.57
C GLU A 184 4.46 -14.91 -13.77
N VAL A 185 4.33 -13.61 -13.59
CA VAL A 185 4.49 -12.59 -14.63
C VAL A 185 5.20 -11.36 -14.06
N PRO A 186 6.03 -10.64 -14.83
CA PRO A 186 6.54 -9.34 -14.40
C PRO A 186 5.40 -8.39 -14.03
N ALA A 187 5.56 -7.64 -12.93
CA ALA A 187 4.54 -6.71 -12.48
C ALA A 187 4.20 -5.65 -13.54
N THR A 188 5.20 -5.14 -14.26
CA THR A 188 5.00 -4.19 -15.36
C THR A 188 4.20 -4.79 -16.51
N GLU A 189 4.46 -6.05 -16.88
CA GLU A 189 3.72 -6.72 -17.96
C GLU A 189 2.25 -6.97 -17.56
N LEU A 190 2.01 -7.45 -16.33
CA LEU A 190 0.64 -7.61 -15.82
C LEU A 190 -0.11 -6.28 -15.84
N VAL A 191 0.56 -5.20 -15.43
CA VAL A 191 -0.04 -3.87 -15.40
C VAL A 191 -0.39 -3.43 -16.82
N LEU A 192 0.58 -3.40 -17.74
CA LEU A 192 0.37 -2.92 -19.10
C LEU A 192 -0.72 -3.72 -19.85
N ARG A 193 -0.71 -5.05 -19.71
CA ARG A 193 -1.58 -5.92 -20.52
C ARG A 193 -2.94 -6.18 -19.90
N ARG A 194 -3.09 -6.06 -18.58
CA ARG A 194 -4.31 -6.45 -17.86
C ARG A 194 -4.87 -5.36 -16.97
N LEU A 195 -4.08 -4.83 -16.03
CA LEU A 195 -4.61 -3.95 -14.98
C LEU A 195 -4.81 -2.50 -15.45
N LEU A 196 -3.96 -2.01 -16.35
CA LEU A 196 -4.05 -0.65 -16.87
C LEU A 196 -5.32 -0.49 -17.74
N PRO A 197 -5.65 -1.41 -18.68
CA PRO A 197 -6.96 -1.39 -19.35
C PRO A 197 -8.15 -1.40 -18.38
N MET A 198 -8.10 -2.23 -17.33
CA MET A 198 -9.12 -2.25 -16.28
C MET A 198 -9.21 -0.92 -15.55
N ALA A 199 -8.07 -0.27 -15.28
CA ALA A 199 -8.06 1.04 -14.66
C ALA A 199 -8.71 2.11 -15.55
N HIS A 200 -8.45 2.08 -16.85
CA HIS A 200 -9.10 3.01 -17.77
C HIS A 200 -10.63 2.82 -17.77
N GLU A 201 -11.07 1.56 -17.86
CA GLU A 201 -12.48 1.20 -17.83
C GLU A 201 -13.15 1.62 -16.52
N GLY A 202 -12.54 1.30 -15.38
CA GLY A 202 -13.10 1.62 -14.07
C GLY A 202 -13.22 3.11 -13.82
N LEU A 203 -12.23 3.92 -14.23
CA LEU A 203 -12.32 5.38 -14.16
C LEU A 203 -13.39 5.93 -15.10
N SER A 204 -13.57 5.32 -16.28
CA SER A 204 -14.68 5.65 -17.19
C SER A 204 -16.05 5.41 -16.52
N ARG A 205 -16.21 4.27 -15.83
CA ARG A 205 -17.43 3.93 -15.07
C ARG A 205 -17.69 4.90 -13.92
N TRP A 206 -16.64 5.48 -13.34
CA TRP A 206 -16.74 6.54 -12.33
C TRP A 206 -17.10 7.92 -12.92
N GLY A 207 -17.11 8.07 -14.24
CA GLY A 207 -17.37 9.36 -14.89
C GLY A 207 -16.17 10.31 -14.86
N VAL A 208 -14.95 9.80 -14.69
CA VAL A 208 -13.73 10.62 -14.74
C VAL A 208 -13.45 11.01 -16.18
N ASP A 209 -13.17 12.29 -16.41
CA ASP A 209 -12.87 12.84 -17.73
C ASP A 209 -11.71 12.10 -18.41
N THR A 210 -11.87 11.87 -19.72
CA THR A 210 -10.87 11.17 -20.54
C THR A 210 -9.49 11.82 -20.42
N GLU A 211 -9.39 13.15 -20.51
CA GLU A 211 -8.10 13.86 -20.40
C GLU A 211 -7.39 13.60 -19.07
N VAL A 212 -8.13 13.60 -17.96
CA VAL A 212 -7.58 13.32 -16.62
C VAL A 212 -7.10 11.88 -16.52
N ARG A 213 -7.90 10.94 -17.03
CA ARG A 213 -7.55 9.51 -17.07
C ARG A 213 -6.29 9.27 -17.90
N GLU A 214 -6.24 9.74 -19.14
CA GLU A 214 -5.10 9.51 -20.04
C GLU A 214 -3.82 10.12 -19.45
N ARG A 215 -3.90 11.33 -18.87
CA ARG A 215 -2.75 11.95 -18.22
C ARG A 215 -2.24 11.15 -17.03
N LEU A 216 -3.12 10.75 -16.10
CA LEU A 216 -2.71 10.06 -14.86
C LEU A 216 -2.32 8.60 -15.10
N LEU A 217 -3.04 7.88 -15.96
CA LEU A 217 -2.70 6.49 -16.29
C LEU A 217 -1.51 6.39 -17.26
N GLY A 218 -1.29 7.41 -18.09
CA GLY A 218 -0.07 7.55 -18.90
C GLY A 218 1.20 7.61 -18.04
N VAL A 219 1.14 8.21 -16.83
CA VAL A 219 2.26 8.15 -15.88
C VAL A 219 2.57 6.70 -15.47
N ILE A 220 1.53 5.91 -15.18
CA ILE A 220 1.70 4.50 -14.80
C ILE A 220 2.24 3.67 -15.95
N GLU A 221 1.74 3.90 -17.16
CA GLU A 221 2.25 3.29 -18.39
C GLU A 221 3.75 3.57 -18.57
N GLN A 222 4.15 4.84 -18.52
CA GLN A 222 5.54 5.23 -18.73
C GLN A 222 6.46 4.70 -17.63
N ARG A 223 6.03 4.64 -16.36
CA ARG A 223 6.81 3.97 -15.31
C ARG A 223 7.04 2.49 -15.64
N CYS A 224 6.02 1.79 -16.14
CA CYS A 224 6.16 0.40 -16.55
C CYS A 224 7.11 0.24 -17.75
N LEU A 225 7.05 1.12 -18.75
CA LEU A 225 7.91 1.07 -19.94
C LEU A 225 9.38 1.39 -19.62
N THR A 226 9.62 2.39 -18.77
CA THR A 226 10.97 2.84 -18.39
C THR A 226 11.57 2.02 -17.25
N HIS A 227 10.75 1.26 -16.53
CA HIS A 227 11.12 0.59 -15.27
C HIS A 227 11.65 1.58 -14.22
N ILE A 228 11.12 2.81 -14.19
CA ILE A 228 11.51 3.85 -13.22
C ILE A 228 10.30 4.19 -12.35
N ASN A 229 10.45 3.94 -11.05
CA ASN A 229 9.60 4.50 -10.00
C ASN A 229 10.48 5.26 -8.99
N GLY A 230 9.87 5.78 -7.93
CA GLY A 230 10.58 6.55 -6.91
C GLY A 230 11.77 5.81 -6.29
N ALA A 231 11.63 4.51 -6.02
CA ALA A 231 12.71 3.70 -5.48
C ALA A 231 13.83 3.46 -6.50
N GLU A 232 13.50 3.10 -7.74
CA GLU A 232 14.53 2.88 -8.76
C GLU A 232 15.25 4.16 -9.16
N TRP A 233 14.57 5.30 -9.20
CA TRP A 233 15.23 6.59 -9.45
C TRP A 233 16.27 6.89 -8.36
N GLN A 234 15.90 6.75 -7.08
CA GLN A 234 16.82 6.99 -5.96
C GLN A 234 18.04 6.04 -6.01
N VAL A 235 17.80 4.75 -6.30
CA VAL A 235 18.87 3.74 -6.37
C VAL A 235 19.81 4.02 -7.54
N ARG A 236 19.27 4.25 -8.74
CA ARG A 236 20.08 4.54 -9.94
C ARG A 236 20.89 5.81 -9.78
N THR A 237 20.29 6.87 -9.25
CA THR A 237 20.99 8.15 -8.98
C THR A 237 22.15 7.92 -8.01
N LEU A 238 21.94 7.17 -6.93
CA LEU A 238 22.99 6.90 -5.97
C LEU A 238 24.12 6.05 -6.57
N HIS A 239 23.79 5.00 -7.34
CA HIS A 239 24.79 4.18 -8.02
C HIS A 239 25.59 4.99 -9.04
N GLN A 240 24.97 5.97 -9.71
CA GLN A 240 25.67 6.87 -10.62
C GLN A 240 26.65 7.78 -9.88
N ILE A 241 26.24 8.40 -8.78
CA ILE A 241 27.12 9.21 -7.92
C ILE A 241 28.29 8.36 -7.39
N ASP A 242 28.01 7.14 -6.94
CA ASP A 242 29.03 6.19 -6.43
C ASP A 242 30.00 5.73 -7.55
N SER A 243 29.60 5.82 -8.83
CA SER A 243 30.42 5.42 -9.98
C SER A 243 31.21 6.57 -10.64
N ALA A 244 31.06 7.80 -10.16
CA ALA A 244 31.77 8.96 -10.69
C ALA A 244 33.29 8.83 -10.51
N GLU A 245 34.07 9.53 -11.35
CA GLU A 245 35.55 9.50 -11.28
C GLU A 245 36.10 9.88 -9.90
N GLN A 246 35.39 10.76 -9.20
CA GLN A 246 35.65 11.13 -7.81
C GLN A 246 34.40 10.83 -6.97
N PRO A 247 34.24 9.59 -6.47
CA PRO A 247 33.05 9.21 -5.72
C PRO A 247 33.02 9.92 -4.38
N LEU A 248 31.82 10.33 -3.97
CA LEU A 248 31.58 10.88 -2.65
C LEU A 248 31.65 9.79 -1.59
N ASP A 249 31.86 10.16 -0.33
CA ASP A 249 31.57 9.23 0.75
C ASP A 249 30.08 8.86 0.78
N ARG A 250 29.75 7.72 1.41
CA ARG A 250 28.38 7.20 1.41
C ARG A 250 27.34 8.20 1.92
N ARG A 251 27.68 8.99 2.94
CA ARG A 251 26.75 9.94 3.55
C ARG A 251 26.54 11.13 2.63
N ASP A 252 27.59 11.61 1.98
CA ASP A 252 27.52 12.71 1.03
C ASP A 252 26.83 12.31 -0.27
N ALA A 253 27.05 11.09 -0.76
CA ALA A 253 26.31 10.55 -1.91
C ALA A 253 24.79 10.48 -1.64
N LEU A 254 24.38 10.01 -0.46
CA LEU A 254 22.97 9.98 -0.06
C LEU A 254 22.37 11.39 0.11
N ARG A 255 23.14 12.34 0.63
CA ARG A 255 22.71 13.75 0.73
C ARG A 255 22.51 14.36 -0.65
N GLU A 256 23.42 14.10 -1.57
CA GLU A 256 23.32 14.61 -2.94
C GLU A 256 22.12 14.01 -3.67
N MET A 257 21.90 12.68 -3.55
CA MET A 257 20.69 12.03 -4.08
C MET A 257 19.42 12.67 -3.51
N LEU A 258 19.35 12.89 -2.18
CA LEU A 258 18.20 13.54 -1.55
C LEU A 258 18.01 14.99 -2.02
N ARG A 259 19.10 15.74 -2.19
CA ARG A 259 19.05 17.12 -2.70
C ARG A 259 18.39 17.15 -4.09
N ARG A 260 18.83 16.30 -5.00
CA ARG A 260 18.24 16.15 -6.35
C ARG A 260 16.79 15.69 -6.29
N TYR A 261 16.48 14.73 -5.41
CA TYR A 261 15.11 14.25 -5.22
C TYR A 261 14.15 15.37 -4.79
N VAL A 262 14.56 16.21 -3.82
CA VAL A 262 13.75 17.33 -3.33
C VAL A 262 13.55 18.38 -4.41
N GLU A 263 14.59 18.68 -5.19
CA GLU A 263 14.51 19.60 -6.33
C GLU A 263 13.47 19.13 -7.35
N HIS A 264 13.54 17.86 -7.78
CA HIS A 264 12.56 17.33 -8.73
C HIS A 264 11.17 17.12 -8.13
N MET A 265 11.06 16.79 -6.85
CA MET A 265 9.76 16.68 -6.16
C MET A 265 8.94 17.97 -6.27
N HIS A 266 9.59 19.13 -6.17
CA HIS A 266 8.94 20.44 -6.32
C HIS A 266 8.56 20.78 -7.76
N SER A 267 9.16 20.16 -8.78
CA SER A 267 8.75 20.34 -10.18
C SER A 267 7.35 19.78 -10.46
N ASN A 268 6.92 18.80 -9.64
CA ASN A 268 5.70 18.02 -9.86
C ASN A 268 5.64 17.31 -11.23
N GLU A 269 6.79 17.12 -11.89
CA GLU A 269 6.92 16.24 -13.05
C GLU A 269 6.99 14.78 -12.60
N PRO A 270 6.43 13.82 -13.36
CA PRO A 270 6.44 12.41 -12.99
C PRO A 270 7.87 11.85 -12.82
N VAL A 271 8.12 11.05 -11.78
CA VAL A 271 9.49 10.56 -11.48
C VAL A 271 10.20 9.81 -12.61
N HIS A 272 9.48 9.23 -13.56
CA HIS A 272 10.09 8.53 -14.70
C HIS A 272 10.72 9.48 -15.73
N THR A 273 10.44 10.78 -15.67
CA THR A 273 11.01 11.81 -16.56
C THR A 273 12.24 12.49 -15.97
N TRP A 274 12.51 12.27 -14.69
CA TRP A 274 13.62 12.94 -14.00
C TRP A 274 14.97 12.46 -14.56
N PRO A 275 15.94 13.37 -14.71
CA PRO A 275 17.30 13.00 -15.10
C PRO A 275 17.92 12.10 -14.04
N LEU A 276 18.89 11.28 -14.46
CA LEU A 276 19.70 10.48 -13.55
C LEU A 276 21.09 11.12 -13.33
N ASP A 277 21.57 11.89 -14.32
CA ASP A 277 22.88 12.54 -14.39
C ASP A 277 23.05 13.75 -13.46
#